data_AF-A0A374UUL1-F1
#
_entry.id   AF-A0A374UUL1-F1
#
_cell.length_a   1.000
_cell.length_b   1.000
_cell.length_c   1.000
_cell.angle_alpha   90.00
_cell.angle_beta   90.00
_cell.angle_gamma   90.00
#
_symmetry.space_group_name_H-M   'P 1'
#
loop_
_entity.id
_entity.type
_entity.pdbx_description
1 polymer ?
#
loop_
_entity_poly.entity_id
_entity_poly.type
_entity_poly.pdbx_seq_one_letter_code
_entity_poly.pdbx_strand_id
1 'polypeptide(L)'
;MNDYQVSSLVNAILDKYYYFRIEDVCLCFKRARESSSYGGFYGRIDGSVIMAWFATYDRERDEVIHSLDNVKTEYNTEDSISRDEYKELLLARIAGGDLYANADYMKMCEINNIFFDKRIEIGNYKYNRLHKFDKK
;
A
#
# COMPACT_ATOMS: atom_id res chain seq x y z
N MET A 1 -30.73 -10.88 -7.21
CA MET A 1 -29.54 -11.43 -6.54
C MET A 1 -29.90 -11.61 -5.08
N ASN A 2 -29.73 -12.81 -4.53
CA ASN A 2 -30.10 -13.16 -3.15
C ASN A 2 -28.95 -12.82 -2.17
N ASP A 3 -29.23 -12.61 -0.88
CA ASP A 3 -28.24 -12.23 0.14
C ASP A 3 -27.03 -13.18 0.19
N TYR A 4 -27.28 -14.47 0.04
CA TYR A 4 -26.21 -15.48 -0.06
C TYR A 4 -25.29 -15.25 -1.27
N GLN A 5 -25.87 -14.90 -2.42
CA GLN A 5 -25.11 -14.62 -3.64
C GLN A 5 -24.30 -13.33 -3.49
N VAL A 6 -24.85 -12.32 -2.81
CA VAL A 6 -24.13 -11.09 -2.48
C VAL A 6 -22.95 -11.40 -1.57
N SER A 7 -23.16 -12.15 -0.47
CA SER A 7 -22.08 -12.52 0.45
C SER A 7 -20.98 -13.33 -0.24
N SER A 8 -21.36 -14.31 -1.06
CA SER A 8 -20.41 -15.11 -1.84
C SER A 8 -19.61 -14.25 -2.83
N LEU A 9 -20.24 -13.26 -3.47
CA LEU A 9 -19.58 -12.34 -4.38
C LEU A 9 -18.60 -11.42 -3.65
N VAL A 10 -19.00 -10.89 -2.49
CA VAL A 10 -18.14 -10.03 -1.67
C VAL A 10 -16.88 -10.77 -1.25
N ASN A 11 -17.00 -12.03 -0.82
CA ASN A 11 -15.84 -12.86 -0.49
C ASN A 11 -14.92 -13.05 -1.71
N ALA A 12 -15.48 -13.32 -2.89
CA ALA A 12 -14.68 -13.47 -4.11
C ALA A 12 -13.95 -12.18 -4.52
N ILE A 13 -14.57 -11.01 -4.30
CA ILE A 13 -13.93 -9.71 -4.53
C ILE A 13 -12.78 -9.50 -3.54
N LEU A 14 -12.99 -9.79 -2.25
CA LEU A 14 -11.96 -9.64 -1.22
C LEU A 14 -10.78 -10.59 -1.46
N ASP A 15 -11.03 -11.81 -1.91
CA ASP A 15 -9.98 -12.79 -2.20
C ASP A 15 -9.13 -12.39 -3.42
N LYS A 16 -9.78 -11.91 -4.49
CA LYS A 16 -9.08 -11.57 -5.75
C LYS A 16 -8.47 -10.16 -5.74
N TYR A 17 -9.20 -9.19 -5.20
CA TYR A 17 -8.86 -7.77 -5.21
C TYR A 17 -8.57 -7.25 -3.79
N TYR A 18 -7.81 -8.03 -3.00
CA TYR A 18 -7.46 -7.71 -1.61
C TYR A 18 -6.75 -6.36 -1.42
N TYR A 19 -6.17 -5.80 -2.48
CA TYR A 19 -5.44 -4.54 -2.50
C TYR A 19 -6.32 -3.33 -2.88
N PHE A 20 -7.60 -3.54 -3.20
CA PHE A 20 -8.53 -2.45 -3.48
C PHE A 20 -8.99 -1.78 -2.20
N ARG A 21 -9.06 -0.46 -2.22
CA ARG A 21 -9.70 0.31 -1.15
C ARG A 21 -11.18 0.44 -1.42
N ILE A 22 -11.93 0.88 -0.41
CA ILE A 22 -13.38 1.09 -0.57
C ILE A 22 -13.69 2.15 -1.64
N GLU A 23 -12.80 3.14 -1.83
CA GLU A 23 -12.97 4.14 -2.88
C GLU A 23 -12.91 3.52 -4.28
N ASP A 24 -12.03 2.53 -4.48
CA ASP A 24 -11.87 1.80 -5.74
C ASP A 24 -13.14 1.01 -6.09
N VAL A 25 -13.73 0.35 -5.08
CA VAL A 25 -14.99 -0.38 -5.21
C VAL A 25 -16.11 0.56 -5.67
N CYS A 26 -16.30 1.68 -4.97
CA CYS A 26 -17.32 2.67 -5.31
C CYS A 26 -17.12 3.25 -6.72
N LEU A 27 -15.87 3.54 -7.09
CA LEU A 27 -15.53 4.09 -8.40
C LEU A 27 -15.78 3.07 -9.52
N CYS A 28 -15.44 1.80 -9.31
CA CYS A 28 -15.74 0.72 -10.25
C CYS A 28 -17.24 0.65 -10.55
N PHE A 29 -18.10 0.63 -9.53
CA PHE A 29 -19.56 0.62 -9.72
C PHE A 29 -20.09 1.88 -10.39
N LYS A 30 -19.53 3.05 -10.07
CA LYS A 30 -19.90 4.31 -10.73
C LYS A 30 -19.57 4.26 -12.22
N ARG A 31 -18.36 3.84 -12.58
CA ARG A 31 -17.92 3.70 -13.98
C ARG A 31 -18.71 2.64 -14.73
N ALA A 32 -19.02 1.51 -14.08
CA ALA A 32 -19.85 0.47 -14.67
C ALA A 32 -21.27 0.95 -15.01
N ARG A 33 -21.80 1.90 -14.23
CA ARG A 33 -23.11 2.51 -14.49
C ARG A 33 -23.07 3.57 -15.59
N GLU A 34 -22.00 4.37 -15.64
CA GLU A 34 -21.90 5.54 -16.51
C GLU A 34 -21.29 5.22 -17.89
N SER A 35 -20.35 4.27 -17.95
CA SER A 35 -19.58 3.97 -19.15
C SER A 35 -20.06 2.70 -19.85
N SER A 36 -20.24 2.80 -21.17
CA SER A 36 -20.52 1.64 -22.03
C SER A 36 -19.33 0.67 -22.14
N SER A 37 -18.12 1.07 -21.72
CA SER A 37 -16.91 0.23 -21.78
C SER A 37 -16.93 -0.96 -20.82
N TYR A 38 -17.80 -0.92 -19.81
CA TYR A 38 -17.97 -1.99 -18.82
C TYR A 38 -19.00 -3.05 -19.27
N GLY A 39 -19.50 -2.94 -20.51
CA GLY A 39 -20.45 -3.88 -21.11
C GLY A 39 -21.92 -3.52 -20.84
N GLY A 40 -22.80 -3.91 -21.76
CA GLY A 40 -24.23 -3.69 -21.62
C GLY A 40 -24.85 -4.62 -20.59
N PHE A 41 -25.59 -4.07 -19.62
CA PHE A 41 -26.44 -4.87 -18.74
C PHE A 41 -27.74 -5.19 -19.49
N TYR A 42 -27.87 -6.38 -20.05
CA TYR A 42 -29.12 -6.85 -20.67
C TYR A 42 -30.17 -7.23 -19.61
N GLY A 43 -30.45 -6.31 -18.67
CA GLY A 43 -31.41 -6.50 -17.58
C GLY A 43 -31.00 -7.52 -16.52
N ARG A 44 -29.72 -7.94 -16.48
CA ARG A 44 -29.20 -8.89 -15.48
C ARG A 44 -27.92 -8.35 -14.84
N ILE A 45 -27.93 -8.26 -13.52
CA ILE A 45 -26.75 -8.00 -12.69
C ILE A 45 -26.52 -9.27 -11.87
N ASP A 46 -25.53 -10.06 -12.27
CA ASP A 46 -25.07 -11.25 -11.56
C ASP A 46 -23.61 -11.10 -11.13
N GLY A 47 -23.12 -12.06 -10.34
CA GLY A 47 -21.75 -12.02 -9.84
C GLY A 47 -20.69 -12.06 -10.95
N SER A 48 -20.98 -12.68 -12.10
CA SER A 48 -20.03 -12.75 -13.21
C SER A 48 -19.86 -11.41 -13.91
N VAL A 49 -20.96 -10.68 -14.10
CA VAL A 49 -20.97 -9.32 -14.66
C VAL A 49 -20.19 -8.37 -13.75
N ILE A 50 -20.44 -8.43 -12.43
CA ILE A 50 -19.73 -7.60 -11.46
C ILE A 50 -18.23 -7.92 -11.48
N MET A 51 -17.85 -9.20 -11.45
CA MET A 51 -16.43 -9.59 -11.49
C MET A 51 -15.73 -9.15 -12.80
N ALA A 52 -16.46 -9.12 -13.92
CA ALA A 52 -15.93 -8.57 -15.18
C ALA A 52 -15.69 -7.05 -15.08
N TRP A 53 -16.56 -6.30 -14.39
CA TRP A 53 -16.34 -4.87 -14.12
C TRP A 53 -15.08 -4.63 -13.30
N PHE A 54 -14.88 -5.40 -12.24
CA PHE A 54 -13.66 -5.31 -11.43
C PHE A 54 -12.40 -5.64 -12.26
N ALA A 55 -12.46 -6.64 -13.14
CA ALA A 55 -11.34 -6.97 -14.02
C ALA A 55 -11.00 -5.84 -15.01
N THR A 56 -12.02 -5.19 -15.60
CA THR A 56 -11.82 -4.04 -16.47
C THR A 56 -11.23 -2.85 -15.70
N TYR A 57 -11.76 -2.56 -14.51
CA TYR A 57 -11.26 -1.50 -13.65
C TYR A 57 -9.80 -1.72 -13.23
N ASP A 58 -9.45 -2.94 -12.85
CA ASP A 58 -8.09 -3.31 -12.45
C ASP A 58 -7.07 -3.06 -13.57
N ARG A 59 -7.40 -3.45 -14.80
CA ARG A 59 -6.57 -3.17 -15.99
C ARG A 59 -6.42 -1.66 -16.22
N GLU A 60 -7.51 -0.90 -16.16
CA GLU A 60 -7.45 0.57 -16.30
C GLU A 60 -6.57 1.20 -15.22
N ARG A 61 -6.66 0.70 -13.98
CA ARG A 61 -5.87 1.17 -12.85
C ARG A 61 -4.39 0.85 -13.03
N ASP A 62 -4.06 -0.35 -13.50
CA ASP A 62 -2.68 -0.75 -13.76
C ASP A 62 -2.05 0.08 -14.89
N GLU A 63 -2.80 0.36 -15.95
CA GLU A 63 -2.37 1.27 -17.03
C GLU A 63 -2.04 2.66 -16.49
N VAL A 64 -2.88 3.20 -15.60
CA VAL A 64 -2.61 4.50 -14.94
C VAL A 64 -1.37 4.42 -14.07
N ILE A 65 -1.22 3.39 -13.24
CA ILE A 65 -0.06 3.21 -12.37
C ILE A 65 1.23 3.10 -13.19
N HIS A 66 1.21 2.38 -14.30
CA HIS A 66 2.37 2.28 -15.20
C HIS A 66 2.64 3.55 -16.00
N SER A 67 1.61 4.38 -16.24
CA SER A 67 1.76 5.68 -16.90
C SER A 67 2.27 6.78 -15.97
N LEU A 68 2.11 6.61 -14.66
CA LEU A 68 2.76 7.47 -13.68
C LEU A 68 4.25 7.16 -13.77
N ASP A 69 5.02 8.11 -14.29
CA ASP A 69 6.47 8.06 -14.21
C ASP A 69 6.83 7.73 -12.76
N ASN A 70 7.74 6.76 -12.57
CA ASN A 70 8.40 6.61 -11.29
C ASN A 70 9.06 7.95 -11.04
N VAL A 71 8.42 8.82 -10.28
CA VAL A 71 9.06 9.96 -9.64
C VAL A 71 10.04 9.30 -8.68
N LYS A 72 11.18 8.85 -9.22
CA LYS A 72 12.41 8.72 -8.49
C LYS A 72 12.57 10.11 -7.93
N THR A 73 12.19 10.27 -6.67
CA THR A 73 12.58 11.45 -5.92
C THR A 73 14.10 11.36 -5.98
N GLU A 74 14.71 12.17 -6.84
CA GLU A 74 16.15 12.32 -6.90
C GLU A 74 16.54 12.87 -5.53
N TYR A 75 16.92 11.97 -4.62
CA TYR A 75 17.63 12.38 -3.44
C TYR A 75 19.01 12.78 -3.94
N ASN A 76 19.27 14.08 -4.01
CA ASN A 76 20.62 14.58 -4.22
C ASN A 76 21.50 13.95 -3.14
N THR A 77 22.34 13.00 -3.54
CA THR A 77 23.25 12.28 -2.65
C THR A 77 24.56 13.05 -2.48
N GLU A 78 24.68 14.22 -3.11
CA GLU A 78 25.89 15.07 -3.06
C GLU A 78 26.13 15.66 -1.66
N ASP A 79 25.07 15.91 -0.89
CA ASP A 79 25.14 16.19 0.55
C ASP A 79 24.87 14.91 1.36
N SER A 80 25.74 13.90 1.19
CA SER A 80 25.70 12.69 2.01
C SER A 80 26.11 13.00 3.45
N ILE A 81 25.17 13.54 4.23
CA ILE A 81 25.34 13.70 5.67
C ILE A 81 25.19 12.31 6.34
N SER A 82 26.16 11.93 7.16
CA SER A 82 26.05 10.71 7.98
C SER A 82 24.81 10.81 8.86
N ARG A 83 24.20 9.66 9.20
CA ARG A 83 23.08 9.60 10.14
C ARG A 83 23.42 10.27 11.47
N ASP A 84 24.67 10.15 11.92
CA ASP A 84 25.12 10.73 13.19
C ASP A 84 25.25 12.26 13.05
N GLU A 85 25.78 12.74 11.93
CA GLU A 85 25.85 14.17 11.61
C GLU A 85 24.45 14.80 11.45
N TYR A 86 23.50 14.07 10.86
CA TYR A 86 22.10 14.50 10.75
C TYR A 86 21.43 14.62 12.13
N LYS A 87 21.73 13.67 13.03
CA LYS A 87 21.24 13.70 14.41
C LYS A 87 21.78 14.93 15.15
N GLU A 88 23.07 15.22 15.06
CA GLU A 88 23.69 16.38 15.70
C GLU A 88 23.11 17.70 15.17
N LEU A 89 22.90 17.78 13.86
CA LEU A 89 22.28 18.94 13.22
C LEU A 89 20.84 19.17 13.70
N LEU A 90 20.03 18.12 13.85
CA LEU A 90 18.69 18.23 14.42
C LEU A 90 18.72 18.67 15.89
N LEU A 91 19.62 18.11 16.71
CA LEU A 91 19.76 18.52 18.11
C LEU A 91 20.20 19.98 18.25
N ALA A 92 21.10 20.45 17.38
CA ALA A 92 21.51 21.85 17.34
C ALA A 92 20.34 22.78 16.95
N ARG A 93 19.50 22.38 15.97
CA ARG A 93 18.30 23.14 15.58
C ARG A 93 17.24 23.18 16.69
N ILE A 94 17.06 22.08 17.41
CA ILE A 94 16.17 22.01 18.58
C ILE A 94 16.68 22.97 19.68
N ALA A 95 17.98 22.98 19.96
CA ALA A 95 18.58 23.92 20.91
C ALA A 95 18.42 25.38 20.48
N GLY A 96 18.37 25.64 19.16
CA GLY A 96 18.04 26.93 18.56
C GLY A 96 16.56 27.30 18.57
N GLY A 97 15.67 26.42 19.04
CA GLY A 97 14.23 26.69 19.17
C GLY A 97 13.38 26.34 17.95
N ASP A 98 13.90 25.56 16.99
CA ASP A 98 13.12 25.10 15.84
C ASP A 98 12.11 24.01 16.23
N LEU A 99 10.82 24.33 16.13
CA LEU A 99 9.71 23.44 16.47
C LEU A 99 9.59 22.23 15.52
N TYR A 100 10.05 22.36 14.27
CA TYR A 100 9.95 21.29 13.26
C TYR A 100 11.09 20.28 13.41
N ALA A 101 12.26 20.72 13.85
CA ALA A 101 13.42 19.86 14.08
C ALA A 101 13.15 18.77 15.14
N ASN A 102 12.33 19.05 16.15
CA ASN A 102 11.97 18.06 17.17
C ASN A 102 11.10 16.93 16.58
N ALA A 103 10.13 17.27 15.72
CA ALA A 103 9.28 16.28 15.07
C ALA A 103 10.09 15.36 14.14
N ASP A 104 11.06 15.91 13.41
CA ASP A 104 11.93 15.14 12.53
C ASP A 104 12.93 14.27 13.31
N TYR A 105 13.43 14.75 14.45
CA TYR A 105 14.24 13.97 15.38
C TYR A 105 13.47 12.76 15.94
N MET A 106 12.20 12.94 16.32
CA MET A 106 11.36 11.83 16.81
C MET A 106 11.14 10.77 15.73
N LYS A 107 10.82 11.17 14.50
CA LYS A 107 10.69 10.23 13.36
C LYS A 107 11.99 9.47 13.11
N MET A 108 13.13 10.15 13.16
CA MET A 108 14.46 9.53 13.01
C MET A 108 14.71 8.47 14.10
N CYS A 109 14.35 8.76 15.35
CA CYS A 109 14.45 7.80 16.45
C CYS A 109 13.52 6.60 16.27
N GLU A 110 12.26 6.81 15.88
CA GLU A 110 11.29 5.74 15.64
C GLU A 110 11.75 4.78 14.54
N ILE A 111 12.20 5.34 13.41
CA ILE A 111 12.80 4.59 12.30
C ILE A 111 13.99 3.77 12.83
N ASN A 112 14.90 4.39 13.58
CA ASN A 112 16.05 3.67 14.12
C ASN A 112 15.63 2.49 15.01
N ASN A 113 14.65 2.67 15.88
CA ASN A 113 14.17 1.61 16.77
C ASN A 113 13.51 0.46 15.97
N ILE A 114 12.76 0.79 14.92
CA ILE A 114 12.13 -0.21 14.05
C ILE A 114 13.18 -1.03 13.29
N PHE A 115 14.18 -0.37 12.72
CA PHE A 115 15.15 -1.02 11.84
C PHE A 115 16.29 -1.73 12.60
N PHE A 116 16.68 -1.23 13.77
CA PHE A 116 17.91 -1.66 14.44
C PHE A 116 17.71 -2.27 15.83
N ASP A 117 16.81 -1.74 16.66
CA ASP A 117 16.61 -2.30 18.01
C ASP A 117 15.99 -3.70 17.98
N LYS A 118 15.04 -3.92 17.05
CA LYS A 118 14.42 -5.24 16.84
C LYS A 118 15.15 -6.11 15.83
N ARG A 119 16.34 -5.73 15.38
CA ARG A 119 17.07 -6.42 14.30
C ARG A 119 17.35 -7.89 14.62
N ILE A 120 17.69 -8.18 15.87
CA ILE A 120 17.92 -9.56 16.36
C ILE A 120 16.59 -10.34 16.38
N GLU A 121 15.52 -9.73 16.86
CA GLU A 121 14.19 -10.35 16.97
C GLU A 121 13.59 -10.66 15.58
N ILE A 122 13.72 -9.73 14.63
CA ILE A 122 13.34 -9.90 13.23
C ILE A 122 14.22 -10.96 12.55
N GLY A 123 15.52 -10.98 12.85
CA GLY A 123 16.45 -12.02 12.39
C GLY A 123 16.03 -13.41 12.84
N ASN A 124 15.76 -13.57 14.13
CA ASN A 124 15.29 -14.83 14.73
C ASN A 124 13.94 -15.26 14.16
N TYR A 125 13.00 -14.33 13.96
CA TYR A 125 11.71 -14.62 13.33
C TYR A 125 11.86 -15.13 11.88
N LYS A 126 12.73 -14.50 11.07
CA LYS A 126 13.03 -14.96 9.70
C LYS A 126 13.68 -16.34 9.70
N TYR A 127 14.65 -16.57 10.59
CA TYR A 127 15.33 -17.87 10.74
C TYR A 127 14.33 -18.97 11.12
N ASN A 128 13.53 -18.75 12.18
CA ASN A 128 12.55 -19.72 12.66
C ASN A 128 11.45 -20.03 11.64
N ARG A 129 11.11 -19.05 10.78
CA ARG A 129 10.15 -19.27 9.69
C ARG A 129 10.76 -20.13 8.58
N LEU A 130 12.01 -19.88 8.21
CA LEU A 130 12.70 -20.61 7.14
C LEU A 130 12.92 -22.08 7.53
N HIS A 131 13.32 -22.32 8.78
CA HIS A 131 13.64 -23.64 9.31
C HIS A 131 12.46 -24.30 10.04
N LYS A 132 11.22 -23.80 9.84
CA LYS A 132 10.01 -24.28 10.53
C LYS A 132 9.74 -25.78 10.29
N PHE A 133 10.26 -26.34 9.19
CA PHE A 133 10.01 -27.72 8.78
C PHE A 133 11.27 -28.59 8.73
N ASP A 134 12.44 -28.06 9.10
CA ASP A 134 13.73 -28.76 8.97
C ASP A 134 13.92 -29.92 9.97
N LYS A 135 12.95 -30.13 10.88
CA LYS A 135 12.93 -31.26 11.82
C LYS A 135 11.73 -32.21 11.59
N LYS A 136 11.16 -32.25 10.39
CA LYS A 136 10.23 -33.30 9.96
C LYS A 136 10.89 -34.29 9.01
#